data_AF-A0A402AR22-F1
#
_entry.id   AF-A0A402AR22-F1
#
_cell.length_a   1.000
_cell.length_b   1.000
_cell.length_c   1.000
_cell.angle_alpha   90.00
_cell.angle_beta   90.00
_cell.angle_gamma   90.00
#
_symmetry.space_group_name_H-M   'P 1'
#
loop_
_entity.id
_entity.type
_entity.pdbx_description
1 polymer ?
#
loop_
_entity_poly.entity_id
_entity_poly.type
_entity_poly.pdbx_seq_one_letter_code
_entity_poly.pdbx_strand_id
1 'polypeptide(L)' 'MAQLLTWKQDSVANWSGTERSPCYVCKARDSAEIVQALAIARERGLSVIAHGGA' A
#
# COMPACT_ATOMS: atom_id res chain seq x y z
N MET A 1 -10.22 17.21 -9.70
CA MET A 1 -8.76 17.04 -9.50
C MET A 1 -8.56 15.75 -8.73
N ALA A 2 -7.96 14.72 -9.33
CA ALA A 2 -7.66 13.48 -8.61
C ALA A 2 -6.56 13.76 -7.57
N GLN A 3 -6.82 13.49 -6.30
CA GLN A 3 -5.77 13.55 -5.28
C GLN A 3 -4.74 12.46 -5.60
N LEU A 4 -3.46 12.83 -5.60
CA LEU A 4 -2.36 11.89 -5.77
C LEU A 4 -2.29 11.00 -4.53
N LEU A 5 -2.30 9.69 -4.73
CA LEU A 5 -2.11 8.71 -3.67
C LEU A 5 -0.72 8.87 -3.03
N THR A 6 -0.70 8.97 -1.71
CA THR A 6 0.55 9.05 -0.96
C THR A 6 1.09 7.64 -0.73
N TRP A 7 2.25 7.35 -1.34
CA TRP A 7 3.02 6.14 -1.11
C TRP A 7 4.16 6.45 -0.14
N LYS A 8 4.18 5.76 1.00
CA LYS A 8 5.23 5.91 2.01
C LYS A 8 6.01 4.59 2.13
N GLN A 9 7.33 4.66 2.14
CA GLN A 9 8.14 3.51 2.54
C GLN A 9 8.03 3.33 4.05
N ASP A 10 7.61 2.14 4.48
CA ASP A 10 7.45 1.80 5.89
C ASP A 10 7.85 0.34 6.14
N SER A 11 7.91 -0.06 7.40
CA SER A 11 8.18 -1.45 7.78
C SER A 11 6.94 -2.07 8.40
N VAL A 12 6.36 -3.04 7.69
CA VAL A 12 5.19 -3.79 8.19
C VAL A 12 5.70 -4.95 9.03
N ALA A 13 5.13 -5.08 10.23
CA ALA A 13 5.42 -6.17 11.13
C ALA A 13 4.33 -7.23 11.09
N ASN A 14 4.69 -8.48 11.39
CA ASN A 14 3.71 -9.51 11.70
C ASN A 14 2.98 -9.20 13.04
N TRP A 15 1.95 -9.97 13.36
CA TRP A 15 1.12 -9.71 14.57
C TRP A 15 1.92 -9.79 15.87
N SER A 16 2.93 -10.66 15.96
CA SER A 16 3.82 -10.76 17.13
C SER A 16 4.85 -9.63 17.22
N GLY A 17 4.97 -8.78 16.18
CA GLY A 17 5.94 -7.69 16.12
C GLY A 17 7.40 -8.13 15.98
N THR A 18 7.64 -9.43 15.76
CA THR A 18 8.98 -10.04 15.77
C THR A 18 9.66 -10.00 14.41
N GLU A 19 8.88 -10.01 13.34
CA GLU A 19 9.40 -9.94 11.96
C GLU A 19 8.92 -8.66 11.32
N ARG A 20 9.82 -8.02 10.57
CA ARG A 20 9.59 -6.73 9.92
C ARG A 20 10.07 -6.80 8.48
N SER A 21 9.25 -6.31 7.55
CA SER A 21 9.60 -6.27 6.14
C SER A 21 9.41 -4.86 5.58
N PRO A 22 10.41 -4.28 4.88
CA PRO A 22 10.25 -2.98 4.23
C PRO A 22 9.29 -3.11 3.04
N CYS A 23 8.32 -2.20 2.95
CA CYS A 23 7.38 -2.14 1.83
C CYS A 23 6.91 -0.70 1.58
N TYR A 24 6.33 -0.48 0.40
CA TYR A 24 5.62 0.76 0.14
C TYR A 24 4.16 0.61 0.56
N VAL A 25 3.73 1.46 1.48
CA VAL A 25 2.35 1.50 1.99
C VAL A 25 1.61 2.62 1.27
N CYS A 26 0.46 2.27 0.69
CA CYS A 26 -0.50 3.19 0.11
C CYS A 26 -1.82 3.08 0.88
N LYS A 27 -2.32 4.19 1.42
CA LYS A 27 -3.63 4.23 2.10
C LYS A 27 -4.67 4.79 1.13
N ALA A 28 -5.58 3.92 0.70
CA ALA A 28 -6.74 4.28 -0.10
C ALA A 28 -7.98 4.44 0.80
N ARG A 29 -8.83 5.43 0.51
CA ARG A 29 -10.05 5.74 1.27
C ARG A 29 -11.29 5.07 0.69
N ASP A 30 -11.27 4.80 -0.61
CA ASP A 30 -12.39 4.22 -1.34
C ASP A 30 -11.92 3.31 -2.49
N SER A 31 -12.89 2.72 -3.19
CA SER A 31 -12.63 1.81 -4.30
C SER A 31 -11.94 2.47 -5.50
N ALA A 32 -12.19 3.76 -5.76
CA ALA A 32 -11.55 4.47 -6.87
C ALA A 32 -10.05 4.67 -6.59
N GLU A 33 -9.70 5.00 -5.35
CA GLU A 33 -8.31 5.08 -4.90
C GLU A 33 -7.61 3.72 -4.91
N ILE A 34 -8.31 2.63 -4.58
CA ILE A 34 -7.73 1.27 -4.71
C ILE A 34 -7.38 0.98 -6.16
N VAL A 35 -8.27 1.26 -7.11
CA VAL A 35 -8.02 1.03 -8.54
C VAL A 35 -6.83 1.86 -9.02
N GLN A 36 -6.73 3.13 -8.60
CA GLN A 36 -5.60 3.99 -8.94
C GLN A 36 -4.29 3.46 -8.33
N ALA A 37 -4.30 2.96 -7.09
CA ALA A 37 -3.13 2.38 -6.44
C ALA A 37 -2.61 1.14 -7.19
N LEU A 38 -3.52 0.27 -7.63
CA LEU A 38 -3.19 -0.92 -8.40
C LEU A 38 -2.58 -0.57 -9.77
N ALA A 39 -3.11 0.46 -10.46
CA ALA A 39 -2.54 0.94 -11.71
C ALA A 39 -1.10 1.44 -11.53
N ILE A 40 -0.86 2.28 -10.51
CA ILE A 40 0.48 2.80 -10.18
C ILE A 40 1.45 1.66 -9.82
N ALA A 41 1.00 0.69 -9.01
CA ALA A 41 1.84 -0.45 -8.64
C ALA A 41 2.26 -1.27 -9.87
N ARG A 42 1.33 -1.48 -10.81
CA ARG A 42 1.60 -2.17 -12.07
C ARG A 42 2.63 -1.42 -12.92
N GLU A 43 2.48 -0.11 -13.08
CA GLU A 43 3.45 0.72 -13.81
C GLU A 43 4.85 0.67 -13.20
N ARG A 44 4.93 0.53 -11.87
CA ARG A 44 6.20 0.41 -11.12
C ARG A 44 6.74 -1.02 -11.02
N GLY A 45 6.03 -2.03 -11.55
CA GLY A 45 6.43 -3.43 -11.44
C GLY A 45 6.40 -3.99 -10.00
N LEU A 46 5.54 -3.46 -9.14
CA LEU A 46 5.41 -3.87 -7.74
C LEU A 46 4.32 -4.95 -7.58
N SER A 47 4.61 -5.93 -6.72
CA SER A 47 3.58 -6.84 -6.18
C SER A 47 2.79 -6.14 -5.07
N VAL A 48 1.47 -6.39 -5.01
CA VAL A 48 0.56 -5.75 -4.06
C VAL A 48 -0.08 -6.81 -3.15
N ILE A 49 -0.18 -6.51 -1.86
CA ILE A 49 -0.89 -7.32 -0.87
C ILE A 49 -1.88 -6.40 -0.16
N ALA A 50 -3.14 -6.81 -0.06
CA ALA A 50 -4.14 -6.09 0.72
C ALA A 50 -3.82 -6.21 2.22
N HIS A 51 -3.88 -5.10 2.95
CA HIS A 51 -3.67 -5.07 4.39
C HIS A 51 -4.92 -4.51 5.07
N GLY A 52 -5.60 -5.35 5.87
CA GLY A 52 -6.63 -4.90 6.79
C GLY A 52 -5.98 -4.28 8.02
N GLY A 53 -6.37 -3.05 8.36
CA GLY A 53 -5.97 -2.44 9.62
C GLY A 53 -6.65 -3.12 10.80
N ALA A 54 -5.95 -3.20 11.93
CA ALA A 54 -6.55 -3.45 13.23
C ALA A 54 -7.25 -2.19 13.76
#